data_AF-A0A6P2TNP2-F1
#
_entry.id   AF-A0A6P2TNP2-F1
#
_cell.length_a   1.000
_cell.length_b   1.000
_cell.length_c   1.000
_cell.angle_alpha   90.00
_cell.angle_beta   90.00
_cell.angle_gamma   90.00
#
_symmetry.space_group_name_H-M   'P 1'
#
loop_
_entity.id
_entity.type
_entity.pdbx_description
1 polymer ?
#
loop_
_entity_poly.entity_id
_entity_poly.type
_entity_poly.pdbx_seq_one_letter_code
_entity_poly.pdbx_strand_id
1 'polypeptide(L)'
;MSWTVDGTPVPVAPLGDLTPAEVLYDFDGPQIYIAYDSGRPLFVYVSDICELEECMRLLVVPVSRQIVANLKNGDLTLCDVLRQPWLHAVDQAFDGVIRAAWYIDAGLDAVPDGFKPVEGTLLTAELEAARMNDPVFVVDSPNEALNSPEDQPVIEAEPTHIHSHAGVIFRYSYTIELVDAPNLDHLPDPDERQLNQWVPNDDTTRPPYLH
;
A
#
# COMPACT_ATOMS: atom_id res chain seq x y z
N MET A 1 -17.72 -7.06 -3.29
CA MET A 1 -16.31 -7.54 -3.28
C MET A 1 -16.18 -8.93 -3.90
N SER A 2 -15.10 -9.20 -4.65
CA SER A 2 -14.90 -10.44 -5.43
C SER A 2 -14.20 -11.57 -4.65
N TRP A 3 -13.60 -11.27 -3.49
CA TRP A 3 -13.02 -12.25 -2.58
C TRP A 3 -13.43 -12.02 -1.12
N THR A 4 -13.25 -13.01 -0.25
CA THR A 4 -13.56 -12.92 1.19
C THR A 4 -12.26 -12.92 1.99
N VAL A 5 -12.17 -12.03 2.98
CA VAL A 5 -10.99 -11.98 3.85
C VAL A 5 -11.05 -13.11 4.87
N ASP A 6 -10.01 -13.94 4.90
CA ASP A 6 -9.75 -14.87 6.00
C ASP A 6 -8.83 -14.19 7.01
N GLY A 7 -9.42 -13.61 8.06
CA GLY A 7 -8.69 -12.82 9.04
C GLY A 7 -9.55 -12.33 10.20
N THR A 8 -8.87 -11.81 11.21
CA THR A 8 -9.50 -11.31 12.45
C THR A 8 -9.98 -9.86 12.24
N PRO A 9 -11.28 -9.54 12.44
CA PRO A 9 -11.76 -8.15 12.35
C PRO A 9 -11.05 -7.24 13.35
N VAL A 10 -10.67 -6.04 12.90
CA VAL A 10 -10.00 -5.03 13.76
C VAL A 10 -10.72 -3.68 13.71
N PRO A 11 -10.58 -2.83 14.74
CA PRO A 11 -11.08 -1.47 14.70
C PRO A 11 -10.47 -0.68 13.54
N VAL A 12 -11.29 0.13 12.86
CA VAL A 12 -10.87 0.96 11.72
C VAL A 12 -10.17 2.25 12.14
N ALA A 13 -10.45 2.76 13.34
CA ALA A 13 -9.95 4.05 13.82
C ALA A 13 -8.40 4.22 13.75
N PRO A 14 -7.58 3.19 14.02
CA PRO A 14 -6.13 3.29 13.91
C PRO A 14 -5.59 3.38 12.47
N LEU A 15 -6.42 3.17 11.44
CA LEU A 15 -5.98 3.20 10.03
C LEU A 15 -6.12 4.59 9.38
N GLY A 16 -6.73 5.55 10.09
CA GLY A 16 -6.95 6.90 9.56
C GLY A 16 -7.92 6.93 8.37
N ASP A 17 -7.69 7.83 7.43
CA ASP A 17 -8.47 7.98 6.19
C ASP A 17 -7.80 7.35 4.95
N LEU A 18 -6.60 6.78 5.13
CA LEU A 18 -5.74 6.23 4.08
C LEU A 18 -5.62 7.14 2.84
N THR A 19 -5.66 8.46 3.04
CA THR A 19 -5.49 9.41 1.93
C THR A 19 -4.10 9.27 1.32
N PRO A 20 -3.97 9.15 -0.02
CA PRO A 20 -2.67 9.09 -0.67
C PRO A 20 -1.83 10.33 -0.38
N ALA A 21 -0.71 10.15 0.31
CA ALA A 21 0.28 11.21 0.55
C ALA A 21 1.41 11.16 -0.48
N GLU A 22 1.74 9.96 -0.97
CA GLU A 22 2.67 9.76 -2.07
C GLU A 22 2.19 8.63 -2.98
N VAL A 23 1.86 8.94 -4.23
CA VAL A 23 1.45 7.95 -5.23
C VAL A 23 2.67 7.31 -5.85
N LEU A 24 2.79 5.99 -5.76
CA LEU A 24 3.91 5.20 -6.28
C LEU A 24 3.60 4.61 -7.65
N TYR A 25 2.33 4.27 -7.90
CA TYR A 25 1.83 3.82 -9.19
C TYR A 25 0.39 4.29 -9.38
N ASP A 26 0.12 4.87 -10.54
CA ASP A 26 -1.18 5.41 -10.94
C ASP A 26 -1.61 4.75 -12.25
N PHE A 27 -2.77 4.09 -12.21
CA PHE A 27 -3.44 3.59 -13.40
C PHE A 27 -4.95 3.75 -13.18
N ASP A 28 -5.51 4.76 -13.84
CA ASP A 28 -6.89 5.19 -13.64
C ASP A 28 -7.21 5.56 -12.17
N GLY A 29 -6.20 6.12 -11.49
CA GLY A 29 -6.22 6.44 -10.07
C GLY A 29 -5.08 5.75 -9.30
N PRO A 30 -4.86 6.14 -8.04
CA PRO A 30 -3.79 5.58 -7.20
C PRO A 30 -4.02 4.08 -6.95
N GLN A 31 -3.18 3.24 -7.56
CA GLN A 31 -3.21 1.79 -7.36
C GLN A 31 -2.23 1.36 -6.26
N ILE A 32 -1.11 2.08 -6.16
CA ILE A 32 -0.09 1.84 -5.14
C ILE A 32 0.35 3.19 -4.59
N TYR A 33 0.28 3.37 -3.28
CA TYR A 33 0.62 4.64 -2.65
C TYR A 33 1.06 4.47 -1.20
N ILE A 34 1.65 5.54 -0.65
CA ILE A 34 1.94 5.69 0.77
C ILE A 34 0.89 6.63 1.38
N ALA A 35 0.24 6.16 2.43
CA ALA A 35 -0.56 6.99 3.34
C ALA A 35 0.20 7.20 4.66
N TYR A 36 -0.29 8.10 5.51
CA TYR A 36 0.26 8.29 6.85
C TYR A 36 -0.82 8.15 7.92
N ASP A 37 -0.57 7.30 8.91
CA ASP A 37 -1.29 7.33 10.17
C ASP A 37 -0.35 7.85 11.26
N SER A 38 -0.73 8.96 11.91
CA SER A 38 0.01 9.50 13.06
C SER A 38 1.53 9.68 12.79
N GLY A 39 1.88 10.00 11.53
CA GLY A 39 3.26 10.17 11.07
C GLY A 39 4.00 8.87 10.67
N ARG A 40 3.36 7.71 10.76
CA ARG A 40 3.89 6.41 10.33
C ARG A 40 3.48 6.13 8.89
N PRO A 41 4.40 5.80 7.97
CA PRO A 41 4.04 5.50 6.60
C PRO A 41 3.39 4.12 6.51
N LEU A 42 2.26 4.08 5.82
CA LEU A 42 1.51 2.89 5.48
C LEU A 42 1.64 2.68 3.97
N PHE A 43 2.12 1.51 3.56
CA PHE A 43 2.07 1.11 2.16
C PHE A 43 0.70 0.54 1.86
N VAL A 44 0.09 1.01 0.76
CA VAL A 44 -1.25 0.64 0.33
C VAL A 44 -1.21 0.13 -1.10
N TYR A 45 -1.86 -1.02 -1.31
CA TYR A 45 -2.06 -1.65 -2.61
C TYR A 45 -3.55 -1.91 -2.83
N VAL A 46 -4.10 -1.45 -3.96
CA VAL A 46 -5.48 -1.72 -4.35
C VAL A 46 -5.59 -3.17 -4.84
N SER A 47 -6.32 -3.98 -4.10
CA SER A 47 -6.48 -5.42 -4.32
C SER A 47 -7.69 -5.76 -5.17
N ASP A 48 -8.81 -5.07 -4.96
CA ASP A 48 -10.06 -5.26 -5.71
C ASP A 48 -10.84 -3.95 -5.75
N ILE A 49 -11.62 -3.74 -6.82
CA ILE A 49 -12.51 -2.58 -6.96
C ILE A 49 -13.89 -3.11 -7.34
N CYS A 50 -14.90 -2.76 -6.53
CA CYS A 50 -16.29 -3.12 -6.78
C CYS A 50 -17.10 -1.84 -7.07
N GLU A 51 -17.29 -1.53 -8.35
CA GLU A 51 -18.03 -0.33 -8.78
C GLU A 51 -19.49 -0.32 -8.29
N LEU A 52 -20.15 -1.49 -8.27
CA LEU A 52 -21.54 -1.61 -7.83
C LEU A 52 -21.73 -1.26 -6.34
N GLU A 53 -20.71 -1.51 -5.51
CA GLU A 53 -20.72 -1.22 -4.07
C GLU A 53 -20.01 0.10 -3.73
N GLU A 54 -19.49 0.79 -4.75
CA GLU A 54 -18.63 1.98 -4.66
C GLU A 54 -17.54 1.81 -3.59
N CYS A 55 -16.86 0.65 -3.64
CA CYS A 55 -15.93 0.23 -2.62
C CYS A 55 -14.69 -0.43 -3.25
N MET A 56 -13.53 -0.17 -2.68
CA MET A 56 -12.28 -0.83 -2.99
C MET A 56 -11.79 -1.64 -1.78
N ARG A 57 -11.13 -2.76 -2.05
CA ARG A 57 -10.38 -3.51 -1.04
C ARG A 57 -8.91 -3.20 -1.19
N LEU A 58 -8.30 -2.84 -0.08
CA LEU A 58 -6.90 -2.45 0.03
C LEU A 58 -6.13 -3.48 0.83
N LEU A 59 -4.87 -3.71 0.46
CA LEU A 59 -3.87 -4.35 1.32
C LEU A 59 -3.00 -3.26 1.93
N VAL A 60 -2.91 -3.24 3.25
CA VAL A 60 -2.24 -2.18 4.01
C VAL A 60 -1.23 -2.78 4.96
N VAL A 61 0.01 -2.27 4.91
CA VAL A 61 1.09 -2.65 5.83
C VAL A 61 1.83 -1.43 6.33
N PRO A 62 2.20 -1.37 7.63
CA PRO A 62 3.15 -0.37 8.10
C PRO A 62 4.53 -0.63 7.50
N VAL A 63 5.17 0.42 7.00
CA VAL A 63 6.50 0.34 6.41
C VAL A 63 7.45 1.35 7.07
N SER A 64 8.75 1.15 6.86
CA SER A 64 9.75 2.16 7.19
C SER A 64 10.13 2.96 5.95
N ARG A 65 10.70 4.15 6.13
CA ARG A 65 11.25 4.93 5.01
C ARG A 65 12.30 4.16 4.19
N GLN A 66 13.04 3.27 4.85
CA GLN A 66 14.03 2.42 4.16
C GLN A 66 13.35 1.40 3.24
N ILE A 67 12.26 0.77 3.69
CA ILE A 67 11.48 -0.16 2.84
C ILE A 67 10.94 0.59 1.61
N VAL A 68 10.41 1.80 1.80
CA VAL A 68 9.92 2.62 0.68
C VAL A 68 11.05 2.99 -0.29
N ALA A 69 12.23 3.36 0.22
CA ALA A 69 13.39 3.67 -0.62
C ALA A 69 13.85 2.44 -1.43
N ASN A 70 13.98 1.29 -0.77
CA ASN A 70 14.36 0.03 -1.42
C ASN A 70 13.34 -0.38 -2.50
N LEU A 71 12.05 -0.20 -2.24
CA LEU A 71 10.99 -0.47 -3.23
C LEU A 71 11.16 0.41 -4.48
N LYS A 72 11.41 1.72 -4.29
CA LYS A 72 11.60 2.67 -5.40
C LYS A 72 12.88 2.43 -6.19
N ASN A 73 13.90 1.86 -5.55
CA ASN A 73 15.16 1.49 -6.20
C ASN A 73 15.09 0.14 -6.92
N GLY A 74 14.02 -0.64 -6.72
CA GLY A 74 13.89 -2.00 -7.26
C GLY A 74 14.64 -3.06 -6.45
N ASP A 75 15.10 -2.74 -5.24
CA ASP A 75 15.74 -3.68 -4.31
C ASP A 75 14.73 -4.61 -3.64
N LEU A 76 13.45 -4.22 -3.59
CA LEU A 76 12.33 -5.00 -3.06
C LEU A 76 11.22 -5.11 -4.11
N THR A 77 10.54 -6.26 -4.12
CA THR A 77 9.32 -6.47 -4.90
C THR A 77 8.10 -6.00 -4.13
N LEU A 78 6.96 -5.84 -4.81
CA LEU A 78 5.68 -5.53 -4.15
C LEU A 78 5.29 -6.63 -3.15
N CYS A 79 5.53 -7.90 -3.48
CA CYS A 79 5.28 -9.02 -2.56
C CYS A 79 6.16 -8.95 -1.30
N ASP A 80 7.44 -8.57 -1.43
CA ASP A 80 8.34 -8.45 -0.27
C ASP A 80 7.86 -7.37 0.71
N VAL A 81 7.32 -6.26 0.18
CA VAL A 81 6.74 -5.19 0.98
C VAL A 81 5.45 -5.64 1.66
N LEU A 82 4.60 -6.42 1.00
CA LEU A 82 3.34 -6.92 1.56
C LEU A 82 3.50 -8.13 2.50
N ARG A 83 4.60 -8.89 2.40
CA ARG A 83 4.95 -9.99 3.32
C ARG A 83 5.46 -9.49 4.68
N GLN A 84 4.72 -8.58 5.29
CA GLN A 84 4.95 -8.14 6.66
C GLN A 84 3.98 -8.87 7.59
N PRO A 85 4.36 -9.14 8.85
CA PRO A 85 3.47 -9.76 9.82
C PRO A 85 2.21 -8.93 10.17
N TRP A 86 2.07 -7.72 9.64
CA TRP A 86 1.11 -6.70 10.02
C TRP A 86 0.21 -6.34 8.82
N LEU A 87 -0.12 -7.35 8.00
CA LEU A 87 -0.94 -7.19 6.80
C LEU A 87 -2.41 -7.04 7.18
N HIS A 88 -3.01 -5.95 6.71
CA HIS A 88 -4.43 -5.70 6.86
C HIS A 88 -5.12 -5.71 5.50
N ALA A 89 -6.33 -6.26 5.46
CA ALA A 89 -7.29 -5.97 4.40
C ALA A 89 -8.22 -4.86 4.88
N VAL A 90 -8.48 -3.88 4.03
CA VAL A 90 -9.32 -2.72 4.37
C VAL A 90 -10.33 -2.48 3.26
N ASP A 91 -11.61 -2.46 3.61
CA ASP A 91 -12.67 -2.05 2.68
C ASP A 91 -12.91 -0.55 2.83
N GLN A 92 -12.61 0.20 1.78
CA GLN A 92 -12.75 1.64 1.72
C GLN A 92 -13.78 2.03 0.66
N ALA A 93 -14.69 2.93 0.99
CA ALA A 93 -15.60 3.53 0.04
C ALA A 93 -14.88 4.53 -0.88
N PHE A 94 -15.46 4.85 -2.03
CA PHE A 94 -14.87 5.82 -2.97
C PHE A 94 -14.80 7.26 -2.42
N ASP A 95 -15.56 7.57 -1.36
CA ASP A 95 -15.47 8.84 -0.62
C ASP A 95 -14.32 8.86 0.41
N GLY A 96 -13.54 7.78 0.50
CA GLY A 96 -12.41 7.62 1.43
C GLY A 96 -12.80 7.00 2.78
N VAL A 97 -14.09 6.79 3.06
CA VAL A 97 -14.53 6.24 4.35
C VAL A 97 -14.19 4.75 4.47
N ILE A 98 -13.41 4.39 5.50
CA ILE A 98 -13.14 2.99 5.83
C ILE A 98 -14.38 2.34 6.43
N ARG A 99 -14.90 1.30 5.77
CA ARG A 99 -16.08 0.55 6.19
C ARG A 99 -15.75 -0.63 7.10
N ALA A 100 -14.64 -1.32 6.81
CA ALA A 100 -14.22 -2.48 7.57
C ALA A 100 -12.71 -2.73 7.42
N ALA A 101 -12.12 -3.40 8.41
CA ALA A 101 -10.73 -3.79 8.38
C ALA A 101 -10.53 -5.15 9.07
N TRP A 102 -9.55 -5.91 8.57
CA TRP A 102 -9.18 -7.21 9.09
C TRP A 102 -7.67 -7.34 9.15
N TYR A 103 -7.17 -7.98 10.19
CA TYR A 103 -5.81 -8.49 10.26
C TYR A 103 -5.75 -9.87 9.58
N ILE A 104 -4.87 -10.04 8.61
CA ILE A 104 -4.72 -11.31 7.87
C ILE A 104 -3.69 -12.19 8.60
N ASP A 105 -4.16 -13.08 9.46
CA ASP A 105 -3.33 -13.90 10.35
C ASP A 105 -2.31 -14.79 9.59
N ALA A 106 -2.70 -15.31 8.42
CA ALA A 106 -1.85 -16.13 7.56
C ALA A 106 -1.01 -15.30 6.55
N GLY A 107 -1.03 -13.97 6.68
CA GLY A 107 -0.25 -13.06 5.84
C GLY A 107 -0.68 -13.07 4.37
N LEU A 108 0.25 -12.71 3.48
CA LEU A 108 -0.02 -12.54 2.04
C LEU A 108 -0.48 -13.84 1.34
N ASP A 109 -0.11 -15.00 1.87
CA ASP A 109 -0.45 -16.28 1.26
C ASP A 109 -1.95 -16.62 1.37
N ALA A 110 -2.68 -16.00 2.32
CA ALA A 110 -4.13 -16.12 2.43
C ALA A 110 -4.89 -15.22 1.46
N VAL A 111 -4.21 -14.25 0.83
CA VAL A 111 -4.83 -13.44 -0.24
C VAL A 111 -4.84 -14.28 -1.53
N PRO A 112 -6.00 -14.46 -2.19
CA PRO A 112 -6.07 -15.28 -3.40
C PRO A 112 -5.25 -14.68 -4.55
N ASP A 113 -4.78 -15.54 -5.44
CA ASP A 113 -4.06 -15.10 -6.64
C ASP A 113 -4.96 -14.21 -7.51
N GLY A 114 -4.36 -13.18 -8.12
CA GLY A 114 -5.09 -12.14 -8.84
C GLY A 114 -5.58 -10.97 -7.97
N PHE A 115 -5.57 -11.11 -6.65
CA PHE A 115 -5.88 -10.04 -5.69
C PHE A 115 -4.66 -9.56 -4.89
N LYS A 116 -3.49 -10.08 -5.23
CA LYS A 116 -2.17 -9.67 -4.73
C LYS A 116 -1.20 -9.54 -5.91
N PRO A 117 -0.08 -8.82 -5.76
CA PRO A 117 0.96 -8.75 -6.79
C PRO A 117 1.48 -10.14 -7.16
N VAL A 118 1.97 -10.27 -8.39
CA VAL A 118 2.68 -11.47 -8.83
C VAL A 118 4.08 -11.49 -8.18
N GLU A 119 4.57 -12.68 -7.84
CA GLU A 119 5.93 -12.83 -7.32
C GLU A 119 6.97 -12.20 -8.25
N GLY A 120 7.90 -11.45 -7.67
CA GLY A 120 8.95 -10.78 -8.44
C GLY A 120 8.57 -9.43 -9.04
N THR A 121 7.29 -9.02 -9.02
CA THR A 121 6.85 -7.73 -9.58
C THR A 121 7.50 -6.56 -8.85
N LEU A 122 8.22 -5.72 -9.61
CA LEU A 122 8.80 -4.48 -9.10
C LEU A 122 7.78 -3.34 -9.19
N LEU A 123 8.12 -2.18 -8.62
CA LEU A 123 7.21 -1.05 -8.58
C LEU A 123 6.83 -0.51 -9.97
N THR A 124 7.79 -0.49 -10.92
CA THR A 124 7.56 0.01 -12.27
C THR A 124 8.24 -0.88 -13.32
N ALA A 125 7.76 -0.81 -14.56
CA ALA A 125 8.34 -1.54 -15.68
C ALA A 125 9.78 -1.10 -16.00
N GLU A 126 10.13 0.17 -15.72
CA GLU A 126 11.51 0.66 -15.90
C GLU A 126 12.49 -0.03 -14.95
N LEU A 127 12.08 -0.32 -13.72
CA LEU A 127 12.91 -1.06 -12.77
C LEU A 127 13.11 -2.52 -13.23
N GLU A 128 12.07 -3.13 -13.80
CA GLU A 128 12.17 -4.47 -14.38
C GLU A 128 13.11 -4.49 -15.57
N ALA A 129 12.99 -3.52 -16.48
CA ALA A 129 13.88 -3.37 -17.63
C ALA A 129 15.33 -3.08 -17.20
N ALA A 130 15.54 -2.25 -16.17
CA ALA A 130 16.87 -1.97 -15.63
C ALA A 130 17.51 -3.22 -15.03
N ARG A 131 16.74 -4.04 -14.31
CA ARG A 131 17.20 -5.31 -13.75
C ARG A 131 17.58 -6.32 -14.82
N MET A 132 16.88 -6.35 -15.96
CA MET A 132 17.22 -7.21 -17.10
C MET A 132 18.46 -6.72 -17.86
N ASN A 133 18.75 -5.42 -17.83
CA ASN A 133 19.88 -4.80 -18.51
C ASN A 133 21.12 -4.65 -17.63
N ASP A 134 21.06 -5.05 -16.36
CA ASP A 134 22.25 -5.13 -15.52
C ASP A 134 23.12 -6.27 -16.05
N PRO A 135 24.30 -6.00 -16.63
CA PRO A 135 25.18 -7.06 -17.05
C PRO A 135 25.55 -7.82 -15.78
N VAL A 136 25.00 -9.03 -15.64
CA VAL A 136 25.56 -10.02 -14.73
C VAL A 136 27.06 -10.02 -15.04
N PHE A 137 27.87 -9.47 -14.13
CA PHE A 137 29.30 -9.67 -14.18
C PHE A 137 29.47 -11.17 -14.05
N VAL A 138 29.56 -11.85 -15.20
CA VAL A 138 30.16 -13.16 -15.30
C VAL A 138 31.56 -12.91 -14.77
N VAL A 139 31.74 -13.18 -13.48
CA VAL A 139 33.07 -13.38 -12.92
C VAL A 139 33.63 -14.51 -13.74
N ASP A 140 34.47 -14.15 -14.72
CA ASP A 140 35.29 -15.07 -15.49
C ASP A 140 35.95 -16.01 -14.49
N SER A 141 35.44 -17.23 -14.41
CA SER A 141 36.18 -18.33 -13.82
C SER A 141 37.45 -18.47 -14.64
N PRO A 142 38.65 -18.32 -14.06
CA PRO A 142 39.88 -18.57 -14.78
C PRO A 142 40.12 -20.09 -14.76
N ASN A 143 39.41 -20.81 -15.62
CA ASN A 143 39.64 -22.21 -16.02
C ASN A 143 38.53 -22.53 -17.03
N GLU A 144 38.75 -22.94 -18.27
CA GLU A 144 39.76 -23.87 -18.76
C GLU A 144 40.02 -23.57 -20.24
N ALA A 145 41.28 -23.68 -20.62
CA ALA A 145 41.69 -23.74 -22.01
C ALA A 145 41.17 -25.03 -22.67
N LEU A 146 40.96 -24.93 -24.00
CA LEU A 146 40.84 -26.03 -24.98
C LEU A 146 39.51 -26.78 -24.99
N ASN A 147 38.62 -26.41 -25.92
CA ASN A 147 38.34 -27.25 -27.10
C ASN A 147 37.51 -26.50 -28.14
N SER A 148 37.93 -26.64 -29.40
CA SER A 148 37.34 -26.11 -30.63
C SER A 148 36.30 -27.12 -31.20
N PRO A 149 35.55 -26.77 -32.26
CA PRO A 149 34.10 -26.90 -32.33
C PRO A 149 33.64 -28.09 -33.17
N GLU A 150 32.40 -28.57 -32.99
CA GLU A 150 31.60 -29.19 -34.07
C GLU A 150 30.13 -29.40 -33.65
N ASP A 151 29.24 -29.07 -34.59
CA ASP A 151 27.80 -29.41 -34.71
C ASP A 151 26.78 -28.99 -33.64
N GLN A 152 25.99 -27.95 -33.97
CA GLN A 152 24.58 -27.88 -33.57
C GLN A 152 23.69 -27.41 -34.73
N PRO A 153 22.54 -28.07 -34.97
CA PRO A 153 21.60 -27.67 -36.01
C PRO A 153 20.69 -26.51 -35.55
N VAL A 154 20.39 -25.65 -36.51
CA VAL A 154 19.48 -24.51 -36.42
C VAL A 154 18.03 -25.00 -36.34
N ILE A 155 17.26 -24.51 -35.37
CA ILE A 155 15.80 -24.69 -35.30
C ILE A 155 15.17 -23.30 -35.47
N GLU A 156 14.51 -23.08 -36.61
CA GLU A 156 13.66 -21.90 -36.85
C GLU A 156 12.35 -22.04 -36.06
N ALA A 157 11.98 -21.00 -35.32
CA ALA A 157 10.68 -20.87 -34.67
C ALA A 157 9.89 -19.73 -35.34
N GLU A 158 8.70 -20.04 -35.85
CA GLU A 158 7.78 -19.07 -36.43
C GLU A 158 7.09 -18.20 -35.35
N PRO A 159 6.79 -16.92 -35.62
CA PRO A 159 6.13 -16.04 -34.65
C PRO A 159 4.60 -16.25 -34.65
N THR A 160 4.03 -16.42 -33.45
CA THR A 160 2.57 -16.48 -33.25
C THR A 160 2.01 -15.05 -33.13
N HIS A 161 1.06 -14.71 -34.02
CA HIS A 161 0.31 -13.45 -34.00
C HIS A 161 -0.60 -13.34 -32.77
N ILE A 162 -0.45 -12.26 -31.99
CA ILE A 162 -1.38 -11.87 -30.93
C ILE A 162 -2.28 -10.74 -31.46
N HIS A 163 -3.60 -10.96 -31.46
CA HIS A 163 -4.60 -9.93 -31.72
C HIS A 163 -4.86 -9.12 -30.46
N SER A 164 -4.68 -7.80 -30.53
CA SER A 164 -5.02 -6.86 -29.46
C SER A 164 -6.39 -6.23 -29.76
N HIS A 165 -7.34 -6.31 -28.82
CA HIS A 165 -8.64 -5.65 -28.89
C HIS A 165 -8.59 -4.35 -28.10
N ALA A 166 -9.01 -3.26 -28.73
CA ALA A 166 -9.01 -1.91 -28.19
C ALA A 166 -10.04 -1.76 -27.05
N GLY A 167 -9.55 -1.36 -25.87
CA GLY A 167 -10.37 -0.92 -24.74
C GLY A 167 -10.46 0.60 -24.69
N VAL A 168 -11.67 1.10 -24.45
CA VAL A 168 -12.02 2.51 -24.28
C VAL A 168 -11.38 3.06 -23.01
N ILE A 169 -10.70 4.20 -23.13
CA ILE A 169 -10.07 4.92 -22.00
C ILE A 169 -11.09 5.94 -21.46
N PHE A 170 -11.52 5.76 -20.21
CA PHE A 170 -12.10 6.84 -19.41
C PHE A 170 -10.98 7.48 -18.60
N ARG A 171 -11.03 8.81 -18.43
CA ARG A 171 -10.06 9.58 -17.65
C ARG A 171 -10.78 10.11 -16.41
N TYR A 172 -10.36 9.68 -15.22
CA TYR A 172 -10.73 10.35 -13.98
C TYR A 172 -9.76 11.49 -13.68
N SER A 173 -10.30 12.66 -13.33
CA SER A 173 -9.53 13.81 -12.85
C SER A 173 -9.79 13.98 -11.36
N TYR A 174 -8.75 13.85 -10.54
CA TYR A 174 -8.79 14.24 -9.13
C TYR A 174 -8.29 15.68 -9.01
N THR A 175 -9.12 16.55 -8.42
CA THR A 175 -8.69 17.90 -8.02
C THR A 175 -8.05 17.79 -6.66
N ILE A 176 -6.73 17.94 -6.59
CA ILE A 176 -6.02 18.12 -5.31
C ILE A 176 -6.31 19.56 -4.86
N GLU A 177 -7.23 19.74 -3.91
CA GLU A 177 -7.32 21.00 -3.19
C GLU A 177 -6.11 21.10 -2.26
N LEU A 178 -5.17 21.97 -2.61
CA LEU A 178 -4.11 22.41 -1.71
C LEU A 178 -4.77 23.13 -0.54
N VAL A 179 -4.98 22.43 0.56
CA VAL A 179 -5.40 23.03 1.83
C VAL A 179 -4.23 23.90 2.29
N ASP A 180 -4.47 25.21 2.38
CA ASP A 180 -3.48 26.17 2.87
C ASP A 180 -2.90 25.68 4.20
N ALA A 181 -1.58 25.64 4.27
CA ALA A 181 -0.87 25.34 5.52
C ALA A 181 -1.38 26.29 6.62
N PRO A 182 -1.71 25.78 7.82
CA PRO A 182 -2.14 26.66 8.90
C PRO A 182 -1.04 27.68 9.18
N ASN A 183 -1.43 28.95 9.12
CA ASN A 183 -0.58 30.09 9.42
C ASN A 183 -0.04 29.95 10.86
N LEU A 184 1.26 29.69 10.99
CA LEU A 184 1.95 29.42 12.26
C LEU A 184 2.19 30.67 13.12
N ASP A 185 1.68 31.84 12.72
CA ASP A 185 1.94 33.12 13.41
C ASP A 185 1.14 33.35 14.70
N HIS A 186 0.25 32.44 15.10
CA HIS A 186 -0.50 32.54 16.37
C HIS A 186 -0.43 31.25 17.18
N LEU A 187 0.78 30.87 17.61
CA LEU A 187 0.92 30.06 18.81
C LEU A 187 0.77 30.98 20.04
N PRO A 188 -0.18 30.73 20.95
CA PRO A 188 -0.23 31.47 22.21
C PRO A 188 1.02 31.18 23.03
N ASP A 189 1.54 32.24 23.66
CA ASP A 189 2.71 32.23 24.53
C ASP A 189 2.58 31.15 25.62
N PRO A 190 3.58 30.27 25.82
CA PRO A 190 3.52 29.19 26.81
C PRO A 190 3.35 29.65 28.27
N ASP A 191 3.43 30.95 28.57
CA ASP A 191 3.30 31.52 29.92
C ASP A 191 1.86 31.89 30.35
N GLU A 192 0.82 31.68 29.54
CA GLU A 192 -0.58 31.89 29.95
C GLU A 192 -1.26 30.65 30.60
N ARG A 193 -0.48 29.64 31.01
CA ARG A 193 -1.01 28.52 31.81
C ARG A 193 -1.04 28.86 33.29
N GLN A 194 -1.87 29.81 33.71
CA GLN A 194 -2.24 29.94 35.13
C GLN A 194 -3.69 30.38 35.36
N LEU A 195 -4.31 29.67 36.30
CA LEU A 195 -5.60 29.87 36.96
C LEU A 195 -6.86 29.65 36.12
N ASN A 196 -7.28 28.38 36.01
CA ASN A 196 -8.69 28.06 36.21
C ASN A 196 -8.85 27.18 37.45
N GLN A 197 -9.64 27.73 38.36
CA GLN A 197 -9.89 27.30 39.72
C GLN A 197 -10.63 25.97 39.73
N TRP A 198 -10.09 25.04 40.52
CA TRP A 198 -10.77 23.82 40.93
C TRP A 198 -11.81 24.20 41.98
N VAL A 199 -13.10 24.15 41.63
CA VAL A 199 -14.22 24.27 42.58
C VAL A 199 -14.71 22.86 42.90
N PRO A 200 -14.60 22.37 44.14
CA PRO A 200 -15.24 21.12 44.53
C PRO A 200 -16.74 21.35 44.72
N ASN A 201 -17.56 20.72 43.87
CA ASN A 201 -19.00 20.59 44.11
C ASN A 201 -19.21 19.60 45.26
N ASP A 202 -19.45 20.16 46.44
CA ASP A 202 -20.07 19.50 47.58
C ASP A 202 -21.58 19.69 47.40
N ASP A 203 -22.31 18.64 46.99
CA ASP A 203 -23.73 18.58 47.34
C ASP A 203 -24.18 17.15 47.61
N THR A 204 -24.56 16.99 48.86
CA THR A 204 -25.11 15.86 49.55
C THR A 204 -26.57 15.62 49.15
N THR A 205 -26.86 14.49 48.51
CA THR A 205 -28.20 13.88 48.60
C THR A 205 -28.08 12.38 48.88
N ARG A 206 -28.31 12.03 50.15
CA ARG A 206 -28.58 10.67 50.65
C ARG A 206 -29.98 10.19 50.24
N PRO A 207 -30.22 8.87 50.12
CA PRO A 207 -31.53 8.30 49.81
C PRO A 207 -32.38 8.09 51.09
N PRO A 208 -33.73 8.08 51.01
CA PRO A 208 -34.55 7.56 52.08
C PRO A 208 -34.77 6.04 51.91
N TYR A 209 -34.41 5.30 52.95
CA TYR A 209 -34.96 3.98 53.25
C TYR A 209 -36.45 4.11 53.57
N LEU A 210 -37.27 3.19 53.07
CA LEU A 210 -38.62 2.95 53.56
C LEU A 210 -38.74 1.48 53.97
N HIS A 211 -39.18 1.32 55.23
CA HIS A 211 -39.68 0.09 55.85
C HIS A 211 -41.04 -0.31 55.28
#